data_AF-A0A6G7SYY8-F1
#
_entry.id   AF-A0A6G7SYY8-F1
#
_cell.length_a   1.000
_cell.length_b   1.000
_cell.length_c   1.000
_cell.angle_alpha   90.00
_cell.angle_beta   90.00
_cell.angle_gamma   90.00
#
_symmetry.space_group_name_H-M   'P 1'
#
loop_
_entity.id
_entity.type
_entity.pdbx_description
1 polymer ?
#
loop_
_entity_poly.entity_id
_entity_poly.type
_entity_poly.pdbx_seq_one_letter_code
_entity_poly.pdbx_strand_id
1 'polypeptide(L)' 'MTTVMVEITPRPEVQEEPEGVVLLEDLEMLTEGAVPGCNDDNPYR' A
#
# COMPACT_ATOMS: atom_id res chain seq x y z
N MET A 1 41.29 -20.52 8.50
CA MET A 1 40.51 -19.27 8.53
C MET A 1 39.76 -19.18 7.21
N THR A 2 38.45 -19.02 7.24
CA THR A 2 37.59 -18.94 6.05
C THR A 2 37.46 -17.49 5.61
N THR A 3 37.69 -17.24 4.32
CA THR A 3 37.57 -15.91 3.70
C THR A 3 36.17 -15.77 3.09
N VAL A 4 35.49 -14.66 3.37
CA VAL A 4 34.18 -14.32 2.78
C VAL A 4 34.36 -13.09 1.92
N MET A 5 33.98 -13.17 0.65
CA MET A 5 33.88 -12.02 -0.24
C MET A 5 32.48 -11.41 -0.11
N VAL A 6 32.43 -10.11 0.14
CA VAL A 6 31.19 -9.31 0.15
C VAL A 6 31.31 -8.26 -0.93
N GLU A 7 30.35 -8.24 -1.85
CA GLU A 7 30.24 -7.21 -2.87
C GLU A 7 29.48 -6.02 -2.26
N ILE A 8 30.10 -4.84 -2.24
CA ILE A 8 29.47 -3.61 -1.77
C ILE A 8 28.87 -2.91 -2.99
N THR A 9 27.54 -2.97 -3.11
CA THR A 9 26.81 -2.23 -4.14
C THR A 9 26.31 -0.90 -3.59
N PRO A 10 26.15 0.13 -4.46
CA PRO A 10 25.52 1.38 -4.05
C PRO A 10 24.09 1.13 -3.57
N ARG A 11 23.69 1.87 -2.53
CA ARG A 11 22.32 1.78 -2.00
C ARG A 11 21.34 2.23 -3.09
N PRO A 12 20.24 1.49 -3.34
CA PRO A 12 19.21 1.94 -4.28
C PRO A 12 18.67 3.30 -3.85
N GLU A 13 18.45 4.18 -4.81
CA GLU A 13 17.77 5.45 -4.57
C GLU A 13 16.35 5.15 -4.10
N VAL A 14 16.02 5.66 -2.91
CA VAL A 14 14.65 5.58 -2.39
C VAL A 14 13.85 6.58 -3.20
N GLN A 15 12.85 6.10 -3.94
CA GLN A 15 11.90 6.98 -4.60
C GLN A 15 11.17 7.77 -3.52
N GLU A 16 11.16 9.10 -3.64
CA GLU A 16 10.36 9.94 -2.76
C GLU A 16 8.89 9.55 -2.93
N GLU A 17 8.22 9.23 -1.84
CA GLU A 17 6.79 8.99 -1.88
C GLU A 17 6.09 10.28 -2.35
N PRO A 18 5.17 10.22 -3.32
CA PRO A 18 4.49 11.41 -3.81
C PRO A 18 3.78 12.11 -2.65
N GLU A 19 4.00 13.41 -2.49
CA GLU A 19 3.22 14.23 -1.56
C GLU A 19 1.73 14.09 -1.92
N GLY A 20 0.96 13.41 -1.07
CA GLY A 20 -0.48 13.18 -1.26
C GLY A 20 -0.91 11.72 -1.43
N VAL A 21 -0.01 10.74 -1.28
CA VAL A 21 -0.43 9.33 -1.16
C VAL A 21 -0.94 9.09 0.26
N VAL A 22 -2.24 8.78 0.38
CA VAL A 22 -2.86 8.36 1.64
C VAL A 22 -3.09 6.85 1.56
N LEU A 23 -2.44 6.11 2.45
CA LEU A 23 -2.72 4.68 2.63
C LEU A 23 -4.05 4.55 3.37
N LEU A 24 -5.03 3.95 2.71
CA LEU A 24 -6.36 3.70 3.26
C LEU A 24 -6.36 2.31 3.91
N GLU A 25 -6.79 2.24 5.16
CA GLU A 25 -6.94 0.96 5.87
C GLU A 25 -8.12 0.15 5.33
N ASP A 26 -9.16 0.83 4.84
CA ASP A 26 -10.42 0.24 4.35
C ASP A 26 -11.01 1.13 3.24
N LEU A 27 -11.23 0.54 2.06
CA LEU A 27 -11.77 1.26 0.88
C LEU A 27 -13.30 1.40 0.96
N GLU A 28 -13.95 0.42 1.58
CA GLU A 28 -15.38 0.38 1.79
C GLU A 28 -15.81 1.49 2.76
N MET A 29 -15.03 1.74 3.83
CA MET A 29 -15.26 2.87 4.73
C MET A 29 -15.15 4.23 4.01
N LEU A 30 -14.17 4.38 3.11
CA LEU A 30 -14.02 5.63 2.36
C LEU A 30 -15.21 5.89 1.43
N THR A 31 -15.83 4.83 0.93
CA THR A 31 -16.88 4.90 -0.10
C THR A 31 -18.29 4.69 0.44
N GLU A 32 -18.43 4.48 1.75
CA GLU A 32 -19.72 4.27 2.42
C GLU A 32 -20.63 5.50 2.20
N GLY A 33 -21.78 5.28 1.56
CA GLY A 33 -22.73 6.33 1.22
C GLY A 33 -22.33 7.24 0.05
N ALA A 34 -21.17 7.02 -0.60
CA ALA A 34 -20.77 7.79 -1.78
C ALA A 34 -21.67 7.51 -3.00
N VAL A 35 -22.30 6.33 -3.06
CA VAL A 35 -23.27 5.95 -4.08
C VAL A 35 -24.48 5.28 -3.41
N PRO A 36 -25.71 5.81 -3.59
CA PRO A 36 -26.91 5.15 -3.08
C PRO A 36 -27.04 3.75 -3.68
N GLY A 37 -27.21 2.71 -2.86
CA GLY A 37 -27.39 1.33 -3.33
C GLY A 37 -26.11 0.53 -3.58
N CYS A 38 -24.92 1.09 -3.31
CA CYS A 38 -23.68 0.32 -3.40
C CYS A 38 -23.50 -0.51 -2.12
N ASN A 39 -23.25 -1.82 -2.26
CA ASN A 39 -23.10 -2.78 -1.16
C ASN A 39 -24.35 -3.09 -0.30
N ASP A 40 -25.51 -2.47 -0.54
CA ASP A 40 -26.73 -2.73 0.24
C ASP A 40 -27.27 -4.17 0.10
N ASP A 41 -27.03 -4.81 -1.04
CA ASP A 41 -27.50 -6.17 -1.35
C ASP A 41 -26.42 -7.26 -1.17
N ASN A 42 -25.31 -6.95 -0.49
CA ASN A 42 -24.21 -7.92 -0.34
C ASN A 42 -24.55 -8.98 0.74
N PRO A 43 -24.73 -10.27 0.39
CA PRO A 43 -25.15 -11.31 1.33
C PRO A 43 -24.01 -11.85 2.22
N TYR A 44 -22.80 -11.29 2.09
CA TYR A 44 -21.59 -11.76 2.78
C TYR A 44 -21.00 -10.73 3.76
N ARG A 45 -21.77 -9.70 4.14
CA ARG A 45 -21.40 -8.79 5.23
C ARG A 45 -21.59 -9.45 6.60
#